data_AF-A0A955S616-F1
#
_entry.id   AF-A0A955S616-F1
#
_cell.length_a   1.000
_cell.length_b   1.000
_cell.length_c   1.000
_cell.angle_alpha   90.00
_cell.angle_beta   90.00
_cell.angle_gamma   90.00
#
_symmetry.space_group_name_H-M   'P 1'
#
loop_
_entity.id
_entity.type
_entity.pdbx_description
1 polymer ?
#
loop_
_entity_poly.entity_id
_entity_poly.type
_entity_poly.pdbx_seq_one_letter_code
_entity_poly.pdbx_strand_id
1 'polypeptide(L)'
;SLGPRYCPSIEDKINRFADKDKHQIFVEPEGWNTVEVYVNGFSTSLPEDVQFKALRSVSGFEKVKFFRPGYAIEYDYFPPTQLRHTLETKLVNGLYFAGQINGTTGYEEAASQGLMAGINASLKVQEKEPFILKRSEAYIGVLIDDLITKGTEEPYRMFTSRAEYRTLLRQDNADFRLTPKGYELGLASEKRLRRMEQKQSQSNA
;
A
#
# COMPACT_ATOMS: atom_id res chain seq x y z
N SER A 1 -22.69 -9.10 8.68
CA SER A 1 -21.80 -7.94 8.55
C SER A 1 -21.78 -7.55 7.08
N LEU A 2 -22.01 -6.28 6.72
CA LEU A 2 -21.75 -5.84 5.34
C LEU A 2 -20.23 -5.87 5.15
N GLY A 3 -19.73 -6.71 4.24
CA GLY A 3 -18.30 -6.77 3.91
C GLY A 3 -17.76 -5.44 3.38
N PRO A 4 -16.43 -5.29 3.24
CA PRO A 4 -15.82 -4.03 2.83
C PRO A 4 -16.36 -3.54 1.48
N ARG A 5 -16.61 -2.23 1.32
CA ARG A 5 -16.96 -1.55 0.07
C ARG A 5 -15.99 -1.89 -1.06
N TYR A 6 -14.71 -2.11 -0.78
CA TYR A 6 -13.83 -2.81 -1.73
C TYR A 6 -13.81 -4.30 -1.40
N CYS A 7 -14.54 -5.09 -2.19
CA CYS A 7 -14.61 -6.54 -2.06
C CYS A 7 -13.50 -7.20 -2.91
N PRO A 8 -12.37 -7.65 -2.32
CA PRO A 8 -11.35 -8.37 -3.08
C PRO A 8 -11.79 -9.80 -3.40
N SER A 9 -12.75 -10.35 -2.65
CA SER A 9 -13.16 -11.75 -2.78
C SER A 9 -13.98 -11.98 -4.06
N ILE A 10 -13.77 -13.12 -4.70
CA ILE A 10 -14.48 -13.48 -5.93
C ILE A 10 -15.97 -13.71 -5.66
N GLU A 11 -16.32 -14.28 -4.50
CA GLU A 11 -17.70 -14.49 -4.08
C GLU A 11 -18.49 -13.18 -3.94
N ASP A 12 -17.92 -12.16 -3.29
CA ASP A 12 -18.58 -10.87 -3.13
C ASP A 12 -18.62 -10.09 -4.44
N LYS A 13 -17.58 -10.22 -5.28
CA LYS A 13 -17.51 -9.55 -6.59
C LYS A 13 -18.59 -10.07 -7.54
N ILE A 14 -18.81 -11.38 -7.61
CA ILE A 14 -19.87 -11.99 -8.42
C ILE A 14 -21.24 -11.55 -7.90
N ASN A 15 -21.46 -11.57 -6.57
CA ASN A 15 -22.73 -11.16 -5.99
C ASN A 15 -23.05 -9.68 -6.27
N ARG A 16 -22.05 -8.80 -6.14
CA ARG A 16 -22.23 -7.35 -6.31
C ARG A 16 -22.33 -6.91 -7.77
N PHE A 17 -21.68 -7.62 -8.67
CA PHE A 17 -21.68 -7.34 -10.11
C PHE A 17 -22.28 -8.52 -10.88
N ALA A 18 -23.46 -8.95 -10.45
CA ALA A 18 -24.18 -10.10 -11.00
C ALA A 18 -24.58 -9.92 -12.47
N ASP A 19 -24.56 -8.70 -12.99
CA ASP A 19 -24.77 -8.34 -14.39
C ASP A 19 -23.57 -8.65 -15.30
N LYS A 20 -22.40 -8.97 -14.73
CA LYS A 20 -21.19 -9.26 -15.49
C LYS A 20 -21.06 -10.73 -15.84
N ASP A 21 -21.00 -11.02 -17.14
CA ASP A 21 -20.80 -12.38 -17.65
C ASP A 21 -19.39 -12.96 -17.40
N LYS A 22 -18.40 -12.11 -17.06
CA LYS A 22 -17.02 -12.54 -16.82
C LYS A 22 -16.25 -11.64 -15.86
N HIS A 23 -15.31 -12.25 -15.15
CA HIS A 23 -14.29 -11.57 -14.36
C HIS A 23 -12.90 -12.03 -14.79
N GLN A 24 -12.01 -11.07 -15.03
CA GLN A 24 -10.62 -11.35 -15.39
C GLN A 24 -9.84 -11.86 -14.19
N ILE A 25 -9.00 -12.86 -14.42
CA ILE A 25 -7.96 -13.34 -13.51
C ILE A 25 -6.59 -13.18 -14.17
N PHE A 26 -5.54 -13.00 -13.36
CA PHE A 26 -4.15 -13.03 -13.81
C PHE A 26 -3.43 -14.21 -13.16
N VAL A 27 -2.62 -14.91 -13.95
CA VAL A 27 -1.79 -16.02 -13.49
C VAL A 27 -0.37 -15.52 -13.36
N GLU A 28 0.08 -15.33 -12.12
CA GLU A 28 1.33 -14.67 -11.80
C GLU A 28 2.31 -15.69 -11.20
N PRO A 29 3.42 -16.03 -11.88
CA PRO A 29 4.44 -16.91 -11.30
C PRO A 29 5.05 -16.28 -10.05
N GLU A 30 5.15 -17.03 -8.94
CA GLU A 30 5.69 -16.49 -7.69
C GLU A 30 7.23 -16.38 -7.68
N GLY A 31 7.92 -17.08 -8.59
CA GLY A 31 9.37 -16.97 -8.70
C GLY A 31 9.98 -17.87 -9.76
N TRP A 32 11.29 -17.69 -9.99
CA TRP A 32 12.04 -18.41 -11.02
C TRP A 32 12.23 -19.90 -10.73
N ASN A 33 12.29 -20.28 -9.46
CA ASN A 33 12.62 -21.62 -9.00
C ASN A 33 11.46 -22.31 -8.25
N THR A 34 10.21 -21.96 -8.60
CA THR A 34 9.00 -22.58 -8.05
C THR A 34 8.02 -22.87 -9.18
N VAL A 35 7.09 -23.78 -8.92
CA VAL A 35 5.93 -24.04 -9.79
C VAL A 35 4.66 -23.40 -9.23
N GLU A 36 4.75 -22.71 -8.09
CA GLU A 36 3.66 -21.97 -7.48
C GLU A 36 3.28 -20.76 -8.35
N VAL A 37 1.97 -20.57 -8.51
CA VAL A 37 1.38 -19.44 -9.23
C VAL A 37 0.33 -18.79 -8.35
N TYR A 38 0.35 -17.47 -8.29
CA TYR A 38 -0.68 -16.66 -7.65
C TYR A 38 -1.79 -16.38 -8.65
N VAL A 39 -3.03 -16.73 -8.28
CA VAL A 39 -4.22 -16.51 -9.11
C VAL A 39 -4.89 -15.20 -8.71
N ASN A 40 -4.33 -14.09 -9.20
CA ASN A 40 -4.81 -12.76 -8.89
C ASN A 40 -6.22 -12.54 -9.46
N GLY A 41 -7.11 -12.01 -8.62
CA GLY A 41 -8.55 -11.89 -8.92
C GLY A 41 -9.40 -13.05 -8.42
N PHE A 42 -8.81 -14.05 -7.75
CA PHE A 42 -9.50 -15.20 -7.15
C PHE A 42 -9.26 -15.30 -5.62
N SER A 43 -9.18 -14.18 -4.91
CA SER A 43 -9.20 -14.20 -3.44
C SER A 43 -10.54 -14.76 -2.95
N THR A 44 -10.55 -15.62 -1.93
CA THR A 44 -11.78 -16.24 -1.43
C THR A 44 -11.61 -16.76 -0.01
N SER A 45 -12.73 -16.86 0.70
CA SER A 45 -12.84 -17.44 2.05
C SER A 45 -13.74 -18.68 2.10
N LEU A 46 -14.21 -19.14 0.94
CA LEU A 46 -15.10 -20.30 0.82
C LEU A 46 -14.40 -21.61 1.25
N PRO A 47 -15.16 -22.68 1.57
CA PRO A 47 -14.59 -23.99 1.85
C PRO A 47 -13.68 -24.48 0.70
N GLU A 48 -12.58 -25.15 1.05
CA GLU A 48 -11.55 -25.60 0.11
C GLU A 48 -12.11 -26.40 -1.08
N ASP A 49 -13.09 -27.28 -0.85
CA ASP A 49 -13.70 -28.08 -1.90
C ASP A 49 -14.48 -27.23 -2.92
N VAL A 50 -15.10 -26.14 -2.45
CA VAL A 50 -15.80 -25.16 -3.30
C VAL A 50 -14.79 -24.36 -4.11
N GLN A 51 -13.70 -23.90 -3.50
CA GLN A 51 -12.63 -23.19 -4.19
C GLN A 51 -12.07 -24.04 -5.33
N PHE A 52 -11.79 -25.32 -5.05
CA PHE A 52 -11.25 -26.26 -6.03
C PHE A 52 -12.21 -26.49 -7.20
N LYS A 53 -13.50 -26.73 -6.91
CA LYS A 53 -14.54 -26.88 -7.94
C LYS A 53 -14.64 -25.63 -8.82
N ALA A 54 -14.68 -24.46 -8.19
CA ALA A 54 -14.81 -23.18 -8.89
C ALA A 54 -13.60 -22.89 -9.79
N LEU A 55 -12.38 -23.08 -9.30
CA LEU A 55 -11.17 -22.80 -10.11
C LEU A 55 -11.03 -23.79 -11.27
N ARG A 56 -11.40 -25.08 -11.09
CA ARG A 56 -11.40 -26.07 -12.18
C ARG A 56 -12.39 -25.77 -13.30
N SER A 57 -13.42 -24.96 -13.03
CA SER A 57 -14.35 -24.48 -14.06
C SER A 57 -13.80 -23.32 -14.89
N VAL A 58 -12.65 -22.75 -14.50
CA VAL A 58 -11.98 -21.71 -15.27
C VAL A 58 -11.17 -22.33 -16.40
N SER A 59 -11.32 -21.80 -17.62
CA SER A 59 -10.57 -22.25 -18.79
C SER A 59 -9.06 -22.22 -18.55
N GLY A 60 -8.39 -23.35 -18.80
CA GLY A 60 -6.96 -23.55 -18.55
C GLY A 60 -6.63 -24.11 -17.16
N PHE A 61 -7.59 -24.16 -16.24
CA PHE A 61 -7.42 -24.68 -14.87
C PHE A 61 -8.09 -26.05 -14.66
N GLU A 62 -8.53 -26.73 -15.72
CA GLU A 62 -9.33 -27.97 -15.63
C GLU A 62 -8.61 -29.10 -14.86
N LYS A 63 -7.27 -29.05 -14.82
CA LYS A 63 -6.37 -29.99 -14.12
C LYS A 63 -5.49 -29.32 -13.06
N VAL A 64 -5.89 -28.15 -12.54
CA VAL A 64 -5.13 -27.43 -11.51
C VAL A 64 -4.90 -28.30 -10.27
N LYS A 65 -3.73 -28.14 -9.65
CA LYS A 65 -3.40 -28.71 -8.34
C LYS A 65 -3.21 -27.57 -7.35
N PHE A 66 -3.84 -27.68 -6.19
CA PHE A 66 -3.73 -26.67 -5.15
C PHE A 66 -2.51 -26.98 -4.28
N PHE A 67 -1.66 -25.98 -4.09
CA PHE A 67 -0.62 -26.02 -3.06
C PHE A 67 -1.14 -25.48 -1.74
N ARG A 68 -1.95 -24.42 -1.80
CA ARG A 68 -2.52 -23.72 -0.63
C ARG A 68 -3.94 -23.26 -0.97
N PRO A 69 -4.93 -23.49 -0.10
CA PRO A 69 -6.26 -22.91 -0.27
C PRO A 69 -6.22 -21.40 0.00
N GLY A 70 -7.15 -20.67 -0.62
CA GLY A 70 -7.44 -19.28 -0.28
C GLY A 70 -8.05 -19.18 1.12
N TYR A 71 -7.82 -18.06 1.79
CA TYR A 71 -8.34 -17.79 3.12
C TYR A 71 -8.57 -16.28 3.32
N ALA A 72 -9.34 -15.96 4.36
CA ALA A 72 -9.43 -14.61 4.89
C ALA A 72 -8.76 -14.54 6.26
N ILE A 73 -8.23 -13.37 6.60
CA ILE A 73 -7.63 -13.08 7.90
C ILE A 73 -8.36 -11.90 8.53
N GLU A 74 -8.68 -12.05 9.81
CA GLU A 74 -9.19 -10.99 10.66
C GLU A 74 -8.10 -10.61 11.67
N TYR A 75 -7.94 -9.32 11.92
CA TYR A 75 -6.88 -8.79 12.78
C TYR A 75 -7.33 -7.49 13.43
N ASP A 76 -6.78 -7.23 14.62
CA ASP A 76 -6.96 -5.96 15.31
C ASP A 76 -6.14 -4.85 14.63
N TYR A 77 -6.68 -3.64 14.64
CA TYR A 77 -5.97 -2.43 14.22
C TYR A 77 -6.34 -1.27 15.16
N PHE A 78 -5.49 -0.24 15.18
CA PHE A 78 -5.75 0.97 15.96
C PHE A 78 -6.20 2.09 15.01
N PRO A 79 -7.31 2.78 15.33
CA PRO A 79 -7.75 3.93 14.54
C PRO A 79 -6.62 4.95 14.33
N PRO A 80 -6.22 5.24 13.08
CA PRO A 80 -5.07 6.10 12.77
C PRO A 80 -5.29 7.57 13.18
N THR A 81 -6.53 7.97 13.47
CA THR A 81 -6.88 9.28 14.05
C THR A 81 -6.23 9.51 15.43
N GLN A 82 -5.72 8.46 16.08
CA GLN A 82 -4.95 8.54 17.33
C GLN A 82 -3.49 8.96 17.12
N LEU A 83 -3.02 9.08 15.87
CA LEU A 83 -1.67 9.49 15.53
C LEU A 83 -1.60 10.98 15.17
N ARG A 84 -0.42 11.57 15.33
CA ARG A 84 -0.02 12.85 14.71
C ARG A 84 0.44 12.61 13.28
N HIS A 85 0.52 13.66 12.46
CA HIS A 85 1.08 13.57 11.08
C HIS A 85 2.54 13.08 11.00
N THR A 86 3.22 12.97 12.13
CA THR A 86 4.54 12.33 12.28
C THR A 86 4.48 10.80 12.43
N LEU A 87 3.27 10.23 12.51
CA LEU A 87 2.95 8.85 12.90
C LEU A 87 3.25 8.51 14.38
N GLU A 88 3.61 9.51 15.19
CA GLU A 88 3.72 9.38 16.64
C GLU A 88 2.32 9.31 17.26
N THR A 89 2.12 8.44 18.25
CA THR A 89 0.84 8.37 18.97
C THR A 89 0.60 9.65 19.78
N LYS A 90 -0.65 10.08 19.88
CA LYS A 90 -1.03 11.25 20.69
C LYS A 90 -0.93 10.97 22.19
N LEU A 91 -1.15 9.71 22.60
CA LEU A 91 -1.22 9.29 24.00
C LEU A 91 0.16 9.05 24.62
N VAL A 92 1.07 8.43 23.85
CA VAL A 92 2.40 8.04 24.33
C VAL A 92 3.46 8.68 23.43
N ASN A 93 4.17 9.66 23.98
CA ASN A 93 5.29 10.30 23.27
C ASN A 93 6.40 9.27 22.99
N GLY A 94 7.00 9.33 21.81
CA GLY A 94 8.04 8.40 21.38
C GLY A 94 7.55 7.03 20.89
N LEU A 95 6.24 6.74 20.95
CA LEU A 95 5.64 5.56 20.35
C LEU A 95 5.11 5.88 18.94
N TYR A 96 5.48 5.07 17.95
CA TYR A 96 5.09 5.27 16.55
C TYR A 96 4.43 4.02 15.99
N PHE A 97 3.37 4.20 15.20
CA PHE A 97 2.70 3.09 14.49
C PHE A 97 2.83 3.26 12.98
N ALA A 98 3.04 2.15 12.27
CA ALA A 98 3.18 2.12 10.82
C ALA A 98 2.69 0.79 10.22
N GLY A 99 2.01 0.87 9.07
CA GLY A 99 1.58 -0.29 8.31
C GLY A 99 0.21 -0.81 8.72
N GLN A 100 0.01 -2.12 8.66
CA GLN A 100 -1.31 -2.74 8.81
C GLN A 100 -1.98 -2.42 10.15
N ILE A 101 -1.19 -2.18 11.20
CA ILE A 101 -1.67 -1.74 12.51
C ILE A 101 -2.46 -0.41 12.46
N ASN A 102 -2.24 0.43 11.44
CA ASN A 102 -2.95 1.68 11.19
C ASN A 102 -4.17 1.52 10.27
N GLY A 103 -4.56 0.29 9.95
CA GLY A 103 -5.70 0.00 9.06
C GLY A 103 -5.40 0.19 7.58
N THR A 104 -4.14 0.12 7.14
CA THR A 104 -3.79 0.03 5.71
C THR A 104 -3.61 -1.42 5.27
N THR A 105 -3.91 -1.73 4.01
CA THR A 105 -3.55 -3.03 3.42
C THR A 105 -2.73 -2.82 2.15
N GLY A 106 -1.49 -3.30 2.15
CA GLY A 106 -0.56 -3.15 1.02
C GLY A 106 0.87 -2.94 1.48
N TYR A 107 1.81 -3.48 0.72
CA TYR A 107 3.23 -3.43 1.07
C TYR A 107 3.77 -2.01 0.95
N GLU A 108 3.35 -1.29 -0.09
CA GLU A 108 3.77 0.07 -0.41
C GLU A 108 3.25 1.08 0.62
N GLU A 109 1.99 0.96 1.04
CA GLU A 109 1.40 1.75 2.11
C GLU A 109 2.15 1.53 3.42
N ALA A 110 2.46 0.28 3.76
CA ALA A 110 3.15 -0.05 5.00
C ALA A 110 4.61 0.42 4.99
N ALA A 111 5.33 0.19 3.90
CA ALA A 111 6.71 0.66 3.75
C ALA A 111 6.81 2.19 3.81
N SER A 112 5.87 2.89 3.19
CA SER A 112 5.81 4.36 3.21
C SER A 112 5.61 4.91 4.63
N GLN A 113 4.69 4.32 5.39
CA GLN A 113 4.49 4.69 6.79
C GLN A 113 5.72 4.33 7.63
N GLY A 114 6.31 3.16 7.44
CA GLY A 114 7.49 2.69 8.17
C GLY A 114 8.69 3.63 7.98
N LEU A 115 8.92 4.09 6.74
CA LEU A 115 9.94 5.08 6.44
C LEU A 115 9.72 6.38 7.21
N MET A 116 8.49 6.93 7.17
CA MET A 116 8.17 8.19 7.83
C MET A 116 8.23 8.09 9.36
N ALA A 117 7.71 7.01 9.93
CA ALA A 117 7.76 6.73 11.35
C ALA A 117 9.22 6.57 11.83
N GLY A 118 10.05 5.83 11.09
CA GLY A 118 11.47 5.65 11.40
C GLY A 118 12.27 6.95 11.35
N ILE A 119 12.03 7.79 10.33
CA ILE A 119 12.64 9.13 10.24
C ILE A 119 12.29 9.96 11.48
N ASN A 120 11.00 10.05 11.81
CA ASN A 120 10.56 10.88 12.93
C ASN A 120 10.97 10.34 14.29
N ALA A 121 11.04 9.02 14.47
CA ALA A 121 11.59 8.41 15.67
C ALA A 121 13.08 8.77 15.85
N SER A 122 13.86 8.69 14.77
CA SER A 122 15.28 9.08 14.78
C SER A 122 15.48 10.57 15.08
N LEU A 123 14.69 11.45 14.45
CA LEU A 123 14.74 12.90 14.70
C LEU A 123 14.36 13.25 16.14
N LYS A 124 13.35 12.55 16.70
CA LYS A 124 12.91 12.75 18.09
C LYS A 124 14.01 12.47 19.11
N VAL A 125 14.75 11.37 18.94
CA VAL A 125 15.87 11.01 19.82
C VAL A 125 17.04 11.99 19.68
N GLN A 126 17.18 12.61 18.51
CA GLN A 126 18.17 13.67 18.26
C GLN A 126 17.70 15.06 18.65
N GLU A 127 16.51 15.19 19.25
CA GLU A 127 15.88 16.47 19.61
C GLU A 127 15.76 17.44 18.42
N LYS A 128 15.53 16.90 17.22
CA LYS A 128 15.33 17.66 15.98
C LYS A 128 13.85 17.80 15.66
N GLU A 129 13.54 18.83 14.87
CA GLU A 129 12.20 19.03 14.33
C GLU A 129 11.73 17.81 13.50
N PRO A 130 10.45 17.43 13.60
CA PRO A 130 9.92 16.31 12.84
C PRO A 130 9.83 16.62 11.35
N PHE A 131 9.94 15.57 10.55
CA PHE A 131 9.79 15.62 9.10
C PHE A 131 8.41 15.12 8.68
N ILE A 132 7.66 15.96 7.96
CA ILE A 132 6.32 15.67 7.48
C ILE A 132 6.26 16.01 5.99
N LEU A 133 5.75 15.08 5.18
CA LEU A 133 5.45 15.31 3.77
C LEU A 133 4.04 15.85 3.62
N LYS A 134 3.88 16.96 2.88
CA LYS A 134 2.57 17.51 2.56
C LYS A 134 1.90 16.70 1.46
N ARG A 135 0.57 16.74 1.41
CA ARG A 135 -0.24 16.16 0.33
C ARG A 135 0.20 16.63 -1.06
N SER A 136 0.64 17.88 -1.19
CA SER A 136 1.11 18.46 -2.45
C SER A 136 2.53 18.05 -2.85
N GLU A 137 3.28 17.38 -1.98
CA GLU A 137 4.67 17.01 -2.21
C GLU A 137 4.83 15.55 -2.60
N ALA A 138 4.02 14.65 -2.04
CA ALA A 138 4.09 13.21 -2.29
C ALA A 138 2.80 12.46 -1.98
N TYR A 139 2.59 11.34 -2.65
CA TYR A 139 1.53 10.38 -2.31
C TYR A 139 1.67 9.81 -0.88
N ILE A 140 2.88 9.74 -0.32
CA ILE A 140 3.10 9.40 1.10
C ILE A 140 2.41 10.42 2.01
N GLY A 141 2.47 11.72 1.67
CA GLY A 141 1.76 12.76 2.41
C GLY A 141 0.24 12.64 2.27
N VAL A 142 -0.26 12.27 1.09
CA VAL A 142 -1.70 11.99 0.86
C VAL A 142 -2.17 10.81 1.71
N LEU A 143 -1.42 9.70 1.72
CA LEU A 143 -1.67 8.50 2.53
C LEU A 143 -1.81 8.85 4.01
N ILE A 144 -0.78 9.47 4.57
CA ILE A 144 -0.71 9.76 6.01
C ILE A 144 -1.80 10.75 6.41
N ASP A 145 -2.02 11.78 5.59
CA ASP A 145 -3.06 12.76 5.87
C ASP A 145 -4.47 12.19 5.80
N ASP A 146 -4.77 11.36 4.79
CA ASP A 146 -6.07 10.70 4.70
C ASP A 146 -6.31 9.79 5.91
N LEU A 147 -5.33 8.97 6.30
CA LEU A 147 -5.44 8.08 7.46
C LEU A 147 -5.74 8.86 8.75
N ILE A 148 -5.00 9.94 9.01
CA ILE A 148 -5.11 10.66 10.27
C ILE A 148 -6.35 11.56 10.30
N THR A 149 -6.70 12.18 9.18
CA THR A 149 -7.80 13.16 9.13
C THR A 149 -9.15 12.49 8.93
N LYS A 150 -9.24 11.44 8.09
CA LYS A 150 -10.51 10.77 7.77
C LYS A 150 -10.72 9.49 8.58
N GLY A 151 -9.65 8.89 9.11
CA GLY A 151 -9.71 7.54 9.66
C GLY A 151 -9.91 6.50 8.56
N THR A 152 -10.22 5.27 8.97
CA THR A 152 -10.46 4.18 8.03
C THR A 152 -11.45 3.19 8.65
N GLU A 153 -12.62 3.02 8.03
CA GLU A 153 -13.63 2.00 8.44
C GLU A 153 -13.35 0.64 7.78
N GLU A 154 -12.61 0.66 6.67
CA GLU A 154 -12.14 -0.49 5.92
C GLU A 154 -10.64 -0.35 5.67
N PRO A 155 -9.90 -1.40 5.31
CA PRO A 155 -8.48 -1.27 5.03
C PRO A 155 -8.18 -0.26 3.90
N TYR A 156 -7.45 0.82 4.23
CA TYR A 156 -7.11 1.88 3.28
C TYR A 156 -6.20 1.34 2.17
N ARG A 157 -6.49 1.77 0.93
CA ARG A 157 -5.73 1.43 -0.28
C ARG A 157 -5.49 2.69 -1.10
N MET A 158 -4.26 2.91 -1.56
CA MET A 158 -3.85 4.14 -2.25
C MET A 158 -4.65 4.47 -3.51
N PHE A 159 -5.10 3.46 -4.26
CA PHE A 159 -5.87 3.70 -5.49
C PHE A 159 -7.26 4.30 -5.24
N THR A 160 -7.77 4.24 -4.00
CA THR A 160 -9.04 4.90 -3.63
C THR A 160 -8.86 6.38 -3.26
N SER A 161 -7.62 6.81 -3.07
CA SER A 161 -7.28 8.18 -2.70
C SER A 161 -7.50 9.15 -3.86
N ARG A 162 -7.91 10.38 -3.54
CA ARG A 162 -7.94 11.49 -4.49
C ARG A 162 -6.79 12.44 -4.16
N ALA A 163 -5.77 12.44 -5.02
CA ALA A 163 -4.70 13.43 -4.97
C ALA A 163 -5.06 14.62 -5.86
N GLU A 164 -5.27 15.78 -5.23
CA GLU A 164 -5.63 17.03 -5.90
C GLU A 164 -4.52 17.48 -6.86
N TYR A 165 -3.26 17.15 -6.54
CA TYR A 165 -2.06 17.52 -7.28
C TYR A 165 -1.53 16.39 -8.19
N ARG A 166 -2.38 15.49 -8.69
CA ARG A 166 -1.97 14.29 -9.46
C ARG A 166 -1.05 14.55 -10.66
N THR A 167 -1.15 15.72 -11.30
CA THR A 167 -0.32 16.09 -12.46
C THR A 167 1.11 16.47 -12.05
N LEU A 168 1.30 16.92 -10.81
CA LEU A 168 2.60 17.22 -10.21
C LEU A 168 3.20 15.97 -9.54
N LEU A 169 2.37 15.14 -8.93
CA LEU A 169 2.76 13.94 -8.19
C LEU A 169 2.88 12.72 -9.11
N ARG A 170 3.89 12.72 -9.97
CA ARG A 170 4.07 11.64 -10.95
C ARG A 170 5.21 10.71 -10.58
N GLN A 171 5.18 9.51 -11.15
CA GLN A 171 6.21 8.49 -10.91
C GLN A 171 7.57 8.89 -11.50
N ASP A 172 7.60 9.61 -12.63
CA ASP A 172 8.81 10.02 -13.36
C ASP A 172 9.61 11.14 -12.66
N ASN A 173 8.98 11.88 -11.74
CA ASN A 173 9.56 13.04 -11.07
C ASN A 173 9.65 12.90 -9.54
N ALA A 174 9.42 11.71 -8.98
CA ALA A 174 9.50 11.48 -7.54
C ALA A 174 10.89 11.76 -6.97
N ASP A 175 11.93 11.46 -7.75
CA ASP A 175 13.32 11.75 -7.42
C ASP A 175 13.60 13.26 -7.35
N PHE A 176 13.10 14.05 -8.30
CA PHE A 176 13.21 15.52 -8.27
C PHE A 176 12.54 16.12 -7.03
N ARG A 177 11.40 15.56 -6.61
CA ARG A 177 10.65 16.05 -5.45
C ARG A 177 11.26 15.66 -4.11
N LEU A 178 11.83 14.45 -4.00
CA LEU A 178 12.14 13.85 -2.69
C LEU A 178 13.62 13.56 -2.43
N THR A 179 14.46 13.48 -3.47
CA THR A 179 15.91 13.22 -3.29
C THR A 179 16.61 14.32 -2.49
N PRO A 180 16.36 15.64 -2.73
CA PRO A 180 16.97 16.70 -1.94
C PRO A 180 16.64 16.59 -0.44
N LYS A 181 15.35 16.41 -0.11
CA LYS A 181 14.87 16.19 1.27
C LYS A 181 15.52 14.95 1.90
N GLY A 182 15.62 13.85 1.14
CA GLY A 182 16.28 12.63 1.60
C GLY A 182 17.77 12.82 1.87
N TYR A 183 18.45 13.68 1.11
CA TYR A 183 19.86 14.01 1.33
C TYR A 183 20.05 14.88 2.58
N GLU A 184 19.21 15.89 2.77
CA GLU A 184 19.19 16.73 3.98
C GLU A 184 18.96 15.90 5.25
N LEU A 185 18.15 14.84 5.16
CA LEU A 185 17.93 13.87 6.25
C LEU A 185 19.05 12.83 6.42
N GLY A 186 20.05 12.81 5.54
CA GLY A 186 21.14 11.84 5.56
C GLY A 186 20.79 10.44 5.03
N LEU A 187 19.62 10.27 4.40
CA LEU A 187 19.17 8.99 3.84
C LEU A 187 19.63 8.76 2.40
N ALA A 188 19.70 9.82 1.61
CA ALA A 188 20.22 9.74 0.25
C ALA A 188 21.72 10.02 0.25
N SER A 189 22.51 9.17 -0.42
CA SER A 189 23.93 9.44 -0.65
C SER A 189 24.14 10.64 -1.58
N GLU A 190 25.27 11.32 -1.45
CA GLU A 190 25.67 12.39 -2.38
C GLU A 190 25.66 11.93 -3.85
N LYS A 191 26.11 10.69 -4.11
CA LYS A 191 26.05 10.09 -5.46
C LYS A 191 24.64 10.08 -6.04
N ARG A 192 23.63 9.81 -5.20
CA ARG A 192 22.22 9.80 -5.63
C ARG A 192 21.71 11.21 -5.91
N LEU A 193 22.10 12.19 -5.08
CA LEU A 193 21.76 13.60 -5.31
C LEU A 193 22.35 14.10 -6.63
N ARG A 194 23.66 13.93 -6.86
CA ARG A 194 24.34 14.34 -8.10
C ARG A 194 23.74 13.69 -9.35
N ARG A 195 23.35 12.42 -9.27
CA ARG A 195 22.66 11.73 -10.38
C ARG A 195 21.31 12.38 -10.71
N MET A 196 20.56 12.76 -9.69
CA MET A 196 19.28 13.44 -9.85
C MET A 196 19.49 14.83 -10.49
N GLU A 197 20.46 15.61 -10.00
CA GLU A 197 20.82 16.93 -10.55
C GLU A 197 21.23 16.85 -12.02
N GLN A 198 22.03 15.84 -12.39
CA GLN A 198 22.41 15.59 -13.78
C GLN A 198 21.19 15.29 -14.65
N LYS A 199 20.29 14.40 -14.20
CA LYS A 199 19.01 14.10 -14.89
C LYS A 199 18.17 15.37 -15.06
N GLN A 200 18.09 16.21 -14.02
CA GLN A 200 17.33 17.45 -14.04
C GLN A 200 17.90 18.47 -15.04
N SER A 201 19.22 18.66 -15.03
CA SER A 201 19.91 19.53 -15.99
C SER A 201 19.70 19.09 -17.44
N GLN A 202 19.71 17.77 -17.70
CA GLN A 202 19.47 17.22 -19.04
C GLN A 202 18.00 17.32 -19.48
N SER A 203 17.06 17.35 -18.54
CA SER A 203 15.62 17.45 -18.85
C SER A 203 15.16 18.89 -19.09
N ASN A 204 15.91 19.87 -18.59
CA ASN A 204 15.63 21.31 -18.75
C ASN A 204 16.37 21.93 -19.96
N ALA A 205 17.27 21.19 -20.59
CA ALA A 205 17.96 21.56 -21.83
C ALA A 205 17.13 21.15 -23.05
#